data_AF-A0A376E3I4-F1
#
_entry.id   AF-A0A376E3I4-F1
#
_cell.length_a   1.000
_cell.length_b   1.000
_cell.length_c   1.000
_cell.angle_alpha   90.00
_cell.angle_beta   90.00
_cell.angle_gamma   90.00
#
_symmetry.space_group_name_H-M   'P 1'
#
loop_
_entity.id
_entity.type
_entity.pdbx_description
1 polymer ?
#
loop_
_entity_poly.entity_id
_entity_poly.type
_entity_poly.pdbx_seq_one_letter_code
_entity_poly.pdbx_strand_id
1 'polypeptide(L)'
;MHNGFYLSKNIGYSYFSLFNKNLKLNFLYLYKTHPHPMEKLRTLRKQRGYTQEYMSNIIATDVSNYSRKESGDVRIFDDEWEKLAKALDVKVEDIKEDKPGNTVNFNDSSTNSGTAILNNNYNIPDYILENQQEYINLLKEQIEALKAENKRLKSRK
;
A
#
# COMPACT_ATOMS: atom_id res chain seq x y z
N MET A 1 17.42 48.30 24.04
CA MET A 1 16.10 47.66 23.79
C MET A 1 16.26 46.63 22.67
N HIS A 2 16.49 45.36 23.02
CA HIS A 2 16.58 44.25 22.07
C HIS A 2 15.97 43.02 22.75
N ASN A 3 14.66 42.83 22.62
CA ASN A 3 13.93 41.64 23.08
C ASN A 3 12.70 41.44 22.19
N GLY A 4 12.94 41.14 20.90
CA GLY A 4 11.86 41.00 19.92
C GLY A 4 11.93 39.76 19.01
N PHE A 5 13.00 38.96 19.06
CA PHE A 5 13.25 37.96 18.00
C PHE A 5 13.09 36.47 18.41
N TYR A 6 12.75 36.17 19.68
CA TYR A 6 12.69 34.77 20.14
C TYR A 6 11.29 34.14 20.24
N LEU A 7 10.20 34.89 20.01
CA LEU A 7 8.83 34.36 20.19
C LEU A 7 8.13 33.88 18.90
N SER A 8 8.65 34.18 17.71
CA SER A 8 7.98 33.84 16.44
C SER A 8 8.25 32.40 15.96
N LYS A 9 9.38 31.79 16.33
CA LYS A 9 9.79 30.49 15.76
C LYS A 9 9.17 29.27 16.43
N ASN A 10 8.58 29.38 17.63
CA ASN A 10 8.12 28.21 18.38
C ASN A 10 6.64 27.84 18.14
N ILE A 11 5.85 28.76 17.59
CA ILE A 11 4.41 28.58 17.42
C ILE A 11 4.10 27.72 16.18
N GLY A 12 4.85 27.91 15.08
CA GLY A 12 4.65 27.17 13.82
C GLY A 12 4.91 25.66 13.92
N TYR A 13 5.89 25.21 14.72
CA TYR A 13 6.18 23.79 14.89
C TYR A 13 5.09 23.03 15.65
N SER A 14 4.40 23.69 16.60
CA SER A 14 3.32 23.09 17.39
C SER A 14 2.08 22.80 16.55
N TYR A 15 1.65 23.78 15.73
CA TYR A 15 0.49 23.60 14.84
C TYR A 15 0.76 22.58 13.73
N PHE A 16 1.97 22.54 13.16
CA PHE A 16 2.33 21.54 12.15
C PHE A 16 2.38 20.11 12.73
N SER A 17 2.83 19.96 13.99
CA SER A 17 2.81 18.68 14.71
C SER A 17 1.39 18.21 15.02
N LEU A 18 0.52 19.11 15.50
CA LEU A 18 -0.88 18.82 15.78
C LEU A 18 -1.67 18.51 14.49
N PHE A 19 -1.42 19.22 13.39
CA PHE A 19 -2.01 18.93 12.09
C PHE A 19 -1.61 17.54 11.57
N ASN A 20 -0.33 17.18 11.66
CA ASN A 20 0.14 15.84 11.29
C ASN A 20 -0.41 14.73 12.19
N LYS A 21 -0.51 14.97 13.50
CA LYS A 21 -1.12 13.99 14.44
C LYS A 21 -2.60 13.79 14.13
N ASN A 22 -3.34 14.87 13.88
CA ASN A 22 -4.76 14.79 13.50
C ASN A 22 -4.96 14.15 12.13
N LEU A 23 -4.07 14.38 11.16
CA LEU A 23 -4.09 13.68 9.87
C LEU A 23 -3.84 12.17 10.04
N LYS A 24 -2.80 11.79 10.81
CA LYS A 24 -2.50 10.38 11.11
C LYS A 24 -3.64 9.70 11.86
N LEU A 25 -4.26 10.40 12.81
CA LEU A 25 -5.41 9.88 13.57
C LEU A 25 -6.65 9.70 12.68
N ASN A 26 -6.96 10.66 11.80
CA ASN A 26 -8.06 10.53 10.83
C ASN A 26 -7.82 9.39 9.84
N PHE A 27 -6.59 9.25 9.34
CA PHE A 27 -6.22 8.17 8.42
C PHE A 27 -6.33 6.79 9.10
N LEU A 28 -5.88 6.69 10.35
CA LEU A 28 -5.98 5.47 11.15
C LEU A 28 -7.44 5.12 11.50
N TYR A 29 -8.29 6.13 11.73
CA TYR A 29 -9.71 5.93 11.99
C TYR A 29 -10.44 5.44 10.75
N LEU A 30 -10.17 6.04 9.58
CA LEU A 30 -10.76 5.65 8.30
C LEU A 30 -10.39 4.22 7.90
N TYR A 31 -9.15 3.79 8.18
CA TYR A 31 -8.69 2.43 7.91
C TYR A 31 -9.31 1.38 8.83
N LYS A 32 -9.66 1.75 10.07
CA LYS A 32 -10.34 0.86 11.02
C LYS A 32 -11.82 0.67 10.72
N THR A 33 -12.48 1.62 10.06
CA THR A 33 -13.94 1.60 9.86
C THR A 33 -14.39 0.86 8.60
N HIS A 34 -13.51 0.66 7.59
CA HIS A 34 -13.83 -0.07 6.36
C HIS A 34 -12.68 -1.01 5.97
N PRO A 35 -12.72 -2.28 6.41
CA PRO A 35 -11.67 -3.24 6.06
C PRO A 35 -11.68 -3.48 4.55
N HIS A 36 -10.48 -3.49 3.96
CA HIS A 36 -10.30 -3.69 2.51
C HIS A 36 -10.91 -5.05 2.09
N PRO A 37 -11.45 -5.20 0.86
CA PRO A 37 -12.05 -6.46 0.39
C PRO A 37 -11.23 -7.73 0.66
N MET A 38 -9.90 -7.62 0.55
CA MET A 38 -8.96 -8.72 0.83
C MET A 38 -8.92 -9.11 2.31
N GLU A 39 -8.99 -8.13 3.20
CA GLU A 39 -9.02 -8.35 4.64
C GLU A 39 -10.36 -8.96 5.07
N LYS A 40 -11.47 -8.49 4.48
CA LYS A 40 -12.80 -9.10 4.64
C LYS A 40 -12.78 -10.56 4.21
N LEU A 41 -12.29 -10.86 3.01
CA LEU A 41 -12.16 -12.21 2.47
C LEU A 41 -11.35 -13.12 3.41
N ARG A 42 -10.17 -12.66 3.85
CA ARG A 42 -9.30 -13.41 4.76
C ARG A 42 -9.97 -13.66 6.11
N THR A 43 -10.68 -12.68 6.64
CA THR A 43 -11.38 -12.78 7.93
C THR A 43 -12.51 -13.80 7.83
N LEU A 44 -13.35 -13.71 6.79
CA LEU A 44 -14.43 -14.66 6.55
C LEU A 44 -13.89 -16.09 6.39
N ARG A 45 -12.84 -16.28 5.59
CA ARG A 45 -12.20 -17.59 5.43
C ARG A 45 -11.77 -18.18 6.78
N LYS A 46 -11.10 -17.40 7.62
CA LYS A 46 -10.66 -17.83 8.96
C LYS A 46 -11.84 -18.11 9.90
N GLN A 47 -12.88 -17.29 9.87
CA GLN A 47 -14.11 -17.50 10.66
C GLN A 47 -14.83 -18.80 10.27
N ARG A 48 -14.78 -19.18 8.99
CA ARG A 48 -15.31 -20.46 8.49
C ARG A 48 -14.36 -21.65 8.72
N GLY A 49 -13.15 -21.42 9.21
CA GLY A 49 -12.16 -22.48 9.43
C GLY A 49 -11.52 -23.04 8.15
N TYR A 50 -11.62 -22.31 7.04
CA TYR A 50 -11.12 -22.78 5.74
C TYR A 50 -9.63 -22.52 5.56
N THR A 51 -8.92 -23.48 4.97
CA THR A 51 -7.51 -23.34 4.61
C THR A 51 -7.36 -22.61 3.27
N GLN A 52 -6.18 -22.05 3.01
CA GLN A 52 -5.87 -21.46 1.69
C GLN A 52 -5.90 -22.52 0.58
N GLU A 53 -5.55 -23.78 0.90
CA GLU A 53 -5.64 -24.92 -0.02
C GLU A 53 -7.08 -25.26 -0.40
N TYR A 54 -7.99 -25.27 0.58
CA TYR A 54 -9.42 -25.47 0.29
C TYR A 54 -9.95 -24.38 -0.65
N MET A 55 -9.59 -23.12 -0.39
CA MET A 55 -10.03 -21.99 -1.19
C MET A 55 -9.38 -21.95 -2.58
N SER A 56 -8.13 -22.40 -2.72
CA SER A 56 -7.48 -22.52 -4.02
C SER A 56 -8.16 -23.57 -4.90
N ASN A 57 -8.60 -24.68 -4.30
CA ASN A 57 -9.37 -25.71 -4.99
C ASN A 57 -10.72 -25.19 -5.50
N ILE A 58 -11.40 -24.32 -4.75
CA ILE A 58 -12.69 -23.72 -5.16
C ILE A 58 -12.56 -22.93 -6.47
N ILE A 59 -11.46 -22.21 -6.66
CA ILE A 59 -11.21 -21.40 -7.86
C ILE A 59 -10.23 -22.07 -8.84
N ALA A 60 -9.97 -23.38 -8.67
CA ALA A 60 -9.09 -24.18 -9.53
C ALA A 60 -7.71 -23.55 -9.75
N THR A 61 -7.07 -23.10 -8.66
CA THR A 61 -5.72 -22.53 -8.68
C THR A 61 -4.82 -23.16 -7.63
N ASP A 62 -3.53 -22.85 -7.66
CA ASP A 62 -2.57 -23.31 -6.64
C ASP A 62 -2.60 -22.43 -5.39
N VAL A 63 -2.13 -22.99 -4.27
CA VAL A 63 -2.15 -22.33 -2.95
C VAL A 63 -1.35 -21.02 -2.95
N SER A 64 -0.24 -20.95 -3.70
CA SER A 64 0.62 -19.77 -3.77
C SER A 64 -0.09 -18.63 -4.51
N ASN A 65 -0.72 -18.92 -5.65
CA ASN A 65 -1.51 -17.95 -6.38
C ASN A 65 -2.73 -17.48 -5.58
N TYR A 66 -3.43 -18.39 -4.89
CA TYR A 66 -4.51 -17.99 -3.98
C TYR A 66 -4.00 -17.09 -2.84
N SER A 67 -2.85 -17.41 -2.24
CA SER A 67 -2.27 -16.59 -1.17
C SER A 67 -1.98 -15.16 -1.63
N ARG A 68 -1.43 -15.01 -2.85
CA ARG A 68 -1.19 -13.71 -3.49
C ARG A 68 -2.48 -12.98 -3.85
N LYS A 69 -3.53 -13.71 -4.21
CA LYS A 69 -4.87 -13.15 -4.41
C LYS A 69 -5.45 -12.63 -3.10
N GLU A 70 -5.37 -13.42 -2.02
CA GLU A 70 -5.85 -13.05 -0.70
C GLU A 70 -5.03 -11.92 -0.05
N SER A 71 -3.74 -11.76 -0.37
CA SER A 71 -2.94 -10.60 0.05
C SER A 71 -3.21 -9.33 -0.76
N GLY A 72 -3.81 -9.47 -1.95
CA GLY A 72 -4.04 -8.37 -2.89
C GLY A 72 -2.87 -8.12 -3.85
N ASP A 73 -1.85 -8.98 -3.87
CA ASP A 73 -0.74 -8.91 -4.83
C ASP A 73 -1.18 -9.31 -6.25
N VAL A 74 -2.24 -10.12 -6.35
CA VAL A 74 -2.84 -10.58 -7.61
C VAL A 74 -4.33 -10.29 -7.58
N ARG A 75 -4.88 -9.82 -8.70
CA ARG A 75 -6.32 -9.56 -8.82
C ARG A 75 -7.12 -10.87 -8.76
N ILE A 76 -8.27 -10.81 -8.09
CA ILE A 76 -9.33 -11.83 -8.16
C ILE A 76 -10.32 -11.41 -9.26
N PHE A 77 -10.60 -12.32 -10.20
CA PHE A 77 -11.55 -12.09 -11.29
C PHE A 77 -13.00 -12.25 -10.82
N ASP A 78 -13.96 -11.74 -11.58
CA ASP A 78 -15.36 -11.69 -11.15
C ASP A 78 -15.96 -13.09 -10.97
N ASP A 79 -15.62 -14.05 -11.84
CA ASP A 79 -16.04 -15.43 -11.71
C ASP A 79 -15.43 -16.13 -10.48
N GLU A 80 -14.21 -15.74 -10.10
CA GLU A 80 -13.56 -16.23 -8.88
C GLU A 80 -14.21 -15.64 -7.63
N TRP A 81 -14.59 -14.36 -7.67
CA TRP A 81 -15.34 -13.72 -6.60
C TRP A 81 -16.67 -14.43 -6.34
N GLU A 82 -17.42 -14.77 -7.39
CA GLU A 82 -18.67 -15.52 -7.27
C GLU A 82 -18.47 -16.88 -6.59
N LYS A 83 -17.44 -17.63 -7.01
CA LYS A 83 -17.10 -18.94 -6.43
C LYS A 83 -16.71 -18.82 -4.95
N LEU A 84 -15.89 -17.83 -4.61
CA LEU A 84 -15.44 -17.59 -3.24
C LEU A 84 -16.58 -17.13 -2.33
N ALA A 85 -17.43 -16.22 -2.80
CA ALA A 85 -18.60 -15.75 -2.07
C ALA A 85 -19.58 -16.90 -1.80
N LYS A 86 -19.83 -17.74 -2.81
CA LYS A 86 -20.66 -18.94 -2.67
C LYS A 86 -20.09 -19.91 -1.64
N ALA A 87 -18.77 -20.15 -1.64
CA ALA A 87 -18.13 -21.03 -0.66
C ALA A 87 -18.18 -20.48 0.77
N LEU A 88 -18.16 -19.16 0.92
CA LEU A 88 -18.20 -18.46 2.22
C LEU A 88 -19.63 -18.20 2.71
N ASP A 89 -20.63 -18.50 1.89
CA ASP A 89 -22.07 -18.28 2.13
C ASP A 89 -22.38 -16.81 2.42
N VAL A 90 -21.92 -15.92 1.53
CA VAL A 90 -22.15 -14.48 1.58
C VAL A 90 -22.38 -13.95 0.16
N LYS A 91 -22.91 -12.73 0.02
CA LYS A 91 -23.05 -12.11 -1.30
C LYS A 91 -21.71 -11.53 -1.76
N VAL A 92 -21.51 -11.45 -3.08
CA VAL A 92 -20.28 -10.90 -3.65
C VAL A 92 -20.10 -9.45 -3.20
N GLU A 93 -21.17 -8.66 -3.19
CA GLU A 93 -21.18 -7.24 -2.83
C GLU A 93 -20.84 -6.99 -1.34
N ASP A 94 -21.01 -8.00 -0.49
CA ASP A 94 -20.67 -7.91 0.94
C ASP A 94 -19.15 -8.04 1.17
N ILE A 95 -18.43 -8.68 0.24
CA ILE A 95 -16.97 -8.87 0.32
C ILE A 95 -16.24 -7.95 -0.65
N LYS A 96 -16.68 -7.94 -1.91
CA LYS A 96 -16.16 -7.13 -3.01
C LYS A 96 -16.81 -5.76 -2.89
N GLU A 97 -16.03 -4.77 -2.49
CA GLU A 97 -16.48 -3.39 -2.61
C GLU A 97 -16.52 -3.03 -4.09
N ASP A 98 -17.73 -2.89 -4.63
CA ASP A 98 -17.94 -2.25 -5.91
C ASP A 98 -17.59 -0.77 -5.76
N LYS A 99 -16.42 -0.39 -6.29
CA LYS A 99 -16.18 1.02 -6.61
C LYS A 99 -17.28 1.43 -7.61
N PRO A 100 -18.02 2.54 -7.40
CA PRO A 100 -18.91 3.06 -8.44
C PRO A 100 -18.09 3.21 -9.73
N GLY A 101 -18.56 2.51 -10.76
CA GLY A 101 -17.72 2.00 -11.83
C GLY A 101 -17.00 3.04 -12.68
N ASN A 102 -15.83 2.64 -13.20
CA ASN A 102 -15.45 3.01 -14.55
C ASN A 102 -15.66 1.78 -15.44
N THR A 103 -16.92 1.55 -15.82
CA THR A 103 -17.22 0.71 -16.98
C THR A 103 -16.65 1.41 -18.19
N VAL A 104 -15.43 1.05 -18.60
CA VAL A 104 -14.91 1.44 -19.90
C VAL A 104 -15.48 0.42 -20.88
N ASN A 105 -16.58 0.79 -21.54
CA ASN A 105 -17.06 0.06 -22.71
C ASN A 105 -15.93 0.04 -23.74
N PHE A 106 -15.40 -1.14 -24.05
CA PHE A 106 -14.54 -1.32 -25.21
C PHE A 106 -15.41 -1.28 -26.47
N ASN A 107 -15.83 -0.09 -26.88
CA ASN A 107 -16.08 0.19 -28.28
C ASN A 107 -14.89 1.00 -28.78
N ASP A 108 -14.06 0.38 -29.60
CA ASP A 108 -13.45 0.99 -30.79
C ASP A 108 -12.65 -0.11 -31.49
N SER A 109 -13.00 -0.56 -32.70
CA SER A 109 -13.18 0.24 -33.91
C SER A 109 -12.13 1.33 -34.02
N SER A 110 -10.91 0.91 -34.37
CA SER A 110 -10.00 1.65 -35.24
C SER A 110 -10.02 3.18 -35.11
N THR A 111 -9.13 3.78 -34.33
CA THR A 111 -8.33 4.92 -34.81
C THR A 111 -7.21 5.30 -33.87
N ASN A 112 -6.01 5.28 -34.46
CA ASN A 112 -4.82 6.08 -34.21
C ASN A 112 -4.81 7.15 -33.10
N SER A 113 -3.63 7.24 -32.48
CA SER A 113 -3.00 8.44 -31.90
C SER A 113 -3.19 8.72 -30.39
N GLY A 114 -2.07 8.66 -29.67
CA GLY A 114 -1.75 9.66 -28.65
C GLY A 114 -1.91 9.23 -27.19
N THR A 115 -0.84 8.71 -26.61
CA THR A 115 -0.39 9.01 -25.23
C THR A 115 -1.48 9.11 -24.15
N ALA A 116 -1.87 7.99 -23.55
CA ALA A 116 -2.53 7.97 -22.24
C ALA A 116 -1.65 7.18 -21.26
N ILE A 117 -0.89 7.94 -20.48
CA ILE A 117 0.02 7.50 -19.41
C ILE A 117 -0.76 6.58 -18.45
N LEU A 118 -0.39 5.31 -18.44
CA LEU A 118 -0.84 4.29 -17.51
C LEU A 118 -0.31 4.60 -16.10
N ASN A 119 -1.06 5.37 -15.31
CA ASN A 119 -0.77 5.54 -13.88
C ASN A 119 -1.16 4.28 -13.10
N ASN A 120 -0.34 3.24 -13.25
CA ASN A 120 -0.35 2.05 -12.41
C ASN A 120 0.14 2.43 -11.02
N ASN A 121 -0.78 2.71 -10.10
CA ASN A 121 -0.43 2.98 -8.71
C ASN A 121 -0.24 1.63 -7.98
N TYR A 122 0.93 1.02 -8.13
CA TYR A 122 1.33 -0.17 -7.39
C TYR A 122 1.50 0.19 -5.91
N ASN A 123 0.73 -0.47 -5.04
CA ASN A 123 0.83 -0.28 -3.59
C ASN A 123 2.07 -1.05 -3.11
N ILE A 124 3.18 -0.35 -2.87
CA ILE A 124 4.43 -0.94 -2.39
C ILE A 124 4.23 -1.32 -0.91
N PRO A 125 4.40 -2.59 -0.52
CA PRO A 125 4.30 -2.99 0.88
C PRO A 125 5.27 -2.23 1.79
N ASP A 126 4.79 -1.77 2.95
CA ASP A 126 5.57 -0.93 3.88
C ASP A 126 6.90 -1.57 4.31
N TYR A 127 6.98 -2.89 4.44
CA TYR A 127 8.22 -3.58 4.79
C TYR A 127 9.33 -3.42 3.72
N ILE A 128 8.95 -3.24 2.45
CA ILE A 128 9.90 -2.98 1.36
C ILE A 128 10.43 -1.55 1.50
N LEU A 129 9.56 -0.60 1.84
CA LEU A 129 9.95 0.80 2.05
C LEU A 129 10.87 0.94 3.28
N GLU A 130 10.56 0.25 4.38
CA GLU A 130 11.40 0.23 5.58
C GLU A 130 12.78 -0.36 5.30
N ASN A 131 12.85 -1.51 4.62
CA ASN A 131 14.12 -2.12 4.23
C ASN A 131 14.95 -1.20 3.31
N GLN A 132 14.30 -0.56 2.34
CA GLN A 132 14.97 0.42 1.47
C GLN A 132 15.49 1.62 2.26
N GLN A 133 14.74 2.09 3.26
CA GLN A 133 15.16 3.22 4.09
C GLN A 133 16.35 2.87 4.98
N GLU A 134 16.40 1.66 5.54
CA GLU A 134 17.56 1.15 6.28
C GLU A 134 18.80 1.07 5.37
N TYR A 135 18.64 0.54 4.15
CA TYR A 135 19.73 0.45 3.19
C TYR A 135 20.25 1.82 2.76
N ILE A 136 19.37 2.81 2.54
CA ILE A 136 19.75 4.19 2.25
C ILE A 136 20.55 4.78 3.41
N ASN A 137 20.16 4.52 4.65
CA ASN A 137 20.87 5.02 5.82
C ASN A 137 22.27 4.42 5.91
N LEU A 138 22.39 3.10 5.71
CA LEU A 138 23.68 2.40 5.68
C LEU A 138 24.60 2.95 4.58
N LEU A 139 24.08 3.19 3.36
CA LEU A 139 24.85 3.76 2.27
C LEU A 139 25.32 5.19 2.57
N LYS A 140 24.47 6.02 3.18
CA LYS A 140 24.85 7.38 3.59
C LYS A 140 25.98 7.36 4.61
N GLU A 141 25.90 6.47 5.60
CA GLU A 141 26.95 6.30 6.61
C GLU A 141 28.29 5.90 5.97
N GLN A 142 28.27 4.92 5.05
CA GLN A 142 29.46 4.50 4.30
C GLN A 142 30.05 5.64 3.46
N ILE A 143 29.21 6.45 2.80
CA ILE A 143 29.67 7.61 2.03
C ILE A 143 30.38 8.62 2.93
N GLU A 144 29.83 8.93 4.10
CA GLU A 144 30.46 9.87 5.03
C GLU A 144 31.79 9.34 5.59
N ALA A 145 31.86 8.04 5.92
CA ALA A 145 33.11 7.39 6.32
C ALA A 145 34.19 7.47 5.21
N LEU A 146 33.82 7.16 3.97
CA LEU A 146 34.73 7.23 2.82
C LEU A 146 35.17 8.66 2.48
N LYS A 147 34.30 9.65 2.65
CA LYS A 147 34.66 11.08 2.49
C LYS A 147 35.63 11.53 3.58
N ALA A 148 35.38 11.15 4.83
CA ALA A 148 36.26 11.46 5.96
C ALA A 148 37.64 10.83 5.74
N GLU A 149 37.69 9.58 5.28
CA GLU A 149 38.93 8.91 4.91
C GLU A 149 39.65 9.58 3.74
N ASN A 150 38.95 9.93 2.66
CA ASN A 150 39.53 10.67 1.54
C ASN A 150 40.11 12.01 1.97
N LYS A 151 39.42 12.73 2.87
CA LYS A 151 39.91 13.99 3.43
C LYS A 151 41.20 13.77 4.23
N ARG A 152 41.24 12.73 5.08
CA ARG A 152 42.42 12.31 5.85
C ARG A 152 43.60 11.95 4.94
N LEU A 153 43.35 11.22 3.86
CA LEU A 153 44.38 10.80 2.90
C LEU A 153 44.88 11.98 2.06
N LYS A 154 43.99 12.90 1.65
CA LYS A 154 44.37 14.13 0.95
C LYS A 154 45.14 15.11 1.83
N SER A 155 44.89 15.15 3.14
CA SER A 155 45.68 15.94 4.09
C SER A 155 47.04 15.34 4.45
N ARG A 156 47.32 14.10 4.02
CA ARG A 156 48.61 13.40 4.19
C ARG A 156 49.52 13.50 2.97
N LYS A 157 49.05 14.10 1.86
CA LYS A 157 49.87 14.52 0.72
C LYS A 157 50.16 16.01 0.84
#